data_AF-A0A2E3PR11-F1
#
_entry.id   AF-A0A2E3PR11-F1
#
_cell.length_a   1.000
_cell.length_b   1.000
_cell.length_c   1.000
_cell.angle_alpha   90.00
_cell.angle_beta   90.00
_cell.angle_gamma   90.00
#
_symmetry.space_group_name_H-M   'P 1'
#
loop_
_entity.id
_entity.type
_entity.pdbx_description
1 polymer ?
#
loop_
_entity_poly.entity_id
_entity_poly.type
_entity_poly.pdbx_seq_one_letter_code
_entity_poly.pdbx_strand_id
1 'polypeptide(L)'
;MLSDDLSNLRDWIDRRVDQDGILTLPADLTGVVRFMLRDMTRTARALEASQIAGHATITSEDLASGKVKRLTIVPRPVSKPSGGGGSVA
;
A
#
# COMPACT_ATOMS: atom_id res chain seq x y z
N MET A 1 -15.85 18.68 8.85
CA MET A 1 -14.70 17.73 8.82
C MET A 1 -14.43 17.38 7.37
N LEU A 2 -13.21 16.95 7.00
CA LEU A 2 -12.88 16.61 5.61
C LEU A 2 -13.87 15.61 4.97
N SER A 3 -14.43 14.71 5.77
CA SER A 3 -15.49 13.77 5.36
C SER A 3 -16.78 14.45 4.91
N ASP A 4 -17.19 15.52 5.60
CA ASP A 4 -18.43 16.24 5.31
C ASP A 4 -18.27 17.07 4.04
N ASP A 5 -17.09 17.69 3.86
CA ASP A 5 -16.75 18.47 2.68
C ASP A 5 -16.67 17.58 1.42
N LEU A 6 -16.11 16.37 1.54
CA LEU A 6 -16.10 15.38 0.47
C LEU A 6 -17.50 14.85 0.14
N SER A 7 -18.34 14.64 1.15
CA SER A 7 -19.73 14.20 0.95
C SER A 7 -20.55 15.28 0.23
N ASN A 8 -20.40 16.55 0.65
CA ASN A 8 -21.05 17.69 0.01
C ASN A 8 -20.59 17.89 -1.44
N LEU A 9 -19.30 17.68 -1.72
CA LEU A 9 -18.77 17.73 -3.09
C LEU A 9 -19.35 16.61 -3.96
N ARG A 10 -19.44 15.39 -3.43
CA ARG A 10 -20.05 14.26 -4.14
C ARG A 10 -21.51 14.56 -4.49
N ASP A 11 -22.30 14.98 -3.50
CA ASP A 11 -23.72 15.28 -3.71
C ASP A 11 -23.92 16.46 -4.67
N TRP A 12 -22.97 17.41 -4.74
CA TRP A 12 -22.98 18.49 -5.73
C TRP A 12 -22.68 17.99 -7.15
N ILE A 13 -21.71 17.07 -7.30
CA ILE A 13 -21.40 16.42 -8.58
C ILE A 13 -22.61 15.63 -9.05
N ASP A 14 -23.22 14.80 -8.20
CA ASP A 14 -24.36 13.95 -8.54
C ASP A 14 -25.56 14.76 -9.04
N ARG A 15 -25.75 16.00 -8.56
CA ARG A 15 -26.80 16.92 -9.02
C ARG A 15 -26.48 17.62 -10.34
N ARG A 16 -25.22 17.62 -10.76
CA ARG A 16 -24.71 18.30 -11.97
C ARG A 16 -24.41 17.33 -13.11
N VAL A 17 -24.41 16.04 -12.84
CA VAL A 17 -24.39 14.97 -13.83
C VAL A 17 -25.77 14.89 -14.46
N ASP A 18 -25.83 14.95 -15.79
CA ASP A 18 -27.08 14.79 -16.52
C ASP A 18 -27.51 13.31 -16.63
N GLN A 19 -28.64 13.06 -17.30
CA GLN A 19 -29.17 11.70 -17.47
C GLN A 19 -28.28 10.80 -18.34
N ASP A 20 -27.40 11.39 -19.15
CA ASP A 20 -26.44 10.69 -20.00
C ASP A 20 -25.09 10.46 -19.28
N GLY A 21 -24.95 10.92 -18.04
CA GLY A 21 -23.72 10.79 -17.24
C GLY A 21 -22.69 11.89 -17.51
N ILE A 22 -23.05 12.96 -18.22
CA ILE A 22 -22.15 14.07 -18.54
C ILE A 22 -22.16 15.09 -17.41
N LEU A 23 -20.97 15.34 -16.85
CA LEU A 23 -20.74 16.40 -15.88
C LEU A 23 -20.32 17.68 -16.58
N THR A 24 -21.20 18.67 -16.61
CA THR A 24 -20.87 20.01 -17.16
C THR A 24 -20.42 20.95 -16.05
N LEU A 25 -19.17 21.41 -16.12
CA LEU A 25 -18.57 22.32 -15.15
C LEU A 25 -18.40 23.73 -15.74
N PRO A 26 -18.60 24.79 -14.94
CA PRO A 26 -18.15 26.13 -15.28
C PRO A 26 -16.63 26.18 -15.55
N ALA A 27 -16.19 27.05 -16.46
CA ALA A 27 -14.80 27.12 -16.93
C ALA A 27 -13.77 27.24 -15.79
N ASP A 28 -14.08 28.05 -14.76
CA ASP A 28 -13.21 28.27 -13.61
C ASP A 28 -13.00 26.98 -12.79
N LEU A 29 -14.08 26.21 -12.61
CA LEU A 29 -14.03 24.91 -11.92
C LEU A 29 -13.36 23.84 -12.78
N THR A 30 -13.53 23.88 -14.11
CA THR A 30 -12.81 22.98 -15.03
C THR A 30 -11.30 23.13 -14.89
N GLY A 31 -10.81 24.37 -14.73
CA GLY A 31 -9.38 24.64 -14.51
C GLY A 31 -8.84 23.98 -13.24
N VAL A 32 -9.57 24.14 -12.13
CA VAL A 32 -9.21 23.55 -10.83
C VAL A 32 -9.24 22.02 -10.88
N VAL A 33 -10.32 21.43 -11.42
CA VAL A 33 -10.45 19.97 -11.53
C VAL A 33 -9.36 19.39 -12.43
N ARG A 34 -9.01 20.05 -13.54
CA ARG A 34 -7.92 19.62 -14.42
C ARG A 34 -6.57 19.64 -13.72
N PHE A 35 -6.30 20.66 -12.90
CA PHE A 35 -5.09 20.72 -12.10
C PHE A 35 -5.01 19.57 -11.09
N MET A 36 -6.09 19.34 -10.34
CA MET A 36 -6.16 18.25 -9.35
C MET A 36 -6.01 16.87 -9.99
N LEU A 37 -6.69 16.60 -11.10
CA LEU A 37 -6.57 15.33 -11.83
C LEU A 37 -5.14 15.09 -12.33
N ARG A 38 -4.45 16.13 -12.80
CA ARG A 38 -3.05 16.03 -13.22
C ARG A 38 -2.13 15.67 -12.06
N ASP A 39 -2.34 16.27 -10.90
CA ASP A 39 -1.54 16.02 -9.70
C ASP A 39 -1.80 14.60 -9.13
N MET A 40 -3.06 14.19 -9.05
CA MET A 40 -3.44 12.83 -8.67
C MET A 40 -2.85 11.78 -9.62
N THR A 41 -2.89 12.02 -10.93
CA THR A 41 -2.31 11.10 -11.92
C THR A 41 -0.80 10.98 -11.75
N ARG A 42 -0.11 12.09 -11.46
CA ARG A 42 1.33 12.07 -11.16
C ARG A 42 1.62 11.26 -9.91
N THR A 43 0.82 11.44 -8.87
CA THR A 43 0.96 10.71 -7.60
C THR A 43 0.68 9.22 -7.78
N ALA A 44 -0.38 8.85 -8.52
CA ALA A 44 -0.68 7.46 -8.85
C ALA A 44 0.47 6.78 -9.60
N ARG A 45 1.03 7.44 -10.62
CA ARG A 45 2.21 6.93 -11.34
C ARG A 45 3.43 6.79 -10.46
N ALA A 46 3.65 7.74 -9.54
CA ALA A 46 4.73 7.64 -8.57
C ALA A 46 4.53 6.45 -7.63
N LEU A 47 3.29 6.20 -7.19
CA LEU A 47 2.94 5.05 -6.35
C LEU A 47 3.11 3.73 -7.10
N GLU A 48 2.64 3.63 -8.34
CA GLU A 48 2.84 2.48 -9.23
C GLU A 48 4.33 2.20 -9.47
N ALA A 49 5.12 3.24 -9.75
CA ALA A 49 6.56 3.11 -9.92
C ALA A 49 7.28 2.75 -8.60
N SER A 50 6.73 3.17 -7.47
CA SER A 50 7.24 2.86 -6.13
C SER A 50 6.75 1.53 -5.59
N GLN A 51 5.88 0.79 -6.30
CA GLN A 51 5.58 -0.58 -5.94
C GLN A 51 6.89 -1.36 -5.98
N ILE A 52 7.41 -1.60 -4.79
CA ILE A 52 8.52 -2.51 -4.55
C ILE A 52 8.08 -3.84 -5.17
N ALA A 53 8.73 -4.24 -6.27
CA ALA A 53 8.66 -5.62 -6.75
C ALA A 53 8.84 -6.49 -5.51
N GLY A 54 7.79 -7.23 -5.12
CA GLY A 54 7.53 -7.65 -3.74
C GLY A 54 8.64 -8.45 -3.04
N HIS A 55 8.29 -9.46 -2.26
CA HIS A 55 9.34 -10.36 -1.78
C HIS A 55 9.99 -11.04 -2.99
N ALA A 56 11.31 -10.91 -3.13
CA ALA A 56 12.04 -11.66 -4.14
C ALA A 56 11.84 -13.15 -3.86
N THR A 57 11.03 -13.80 -4.69
CA THR A 57 10.82 -15.25 -4.61
C THR A 57 12.06 -15.93 -5.16
N ILE A 58 12.84 -16.56 -4.29
CA ILE A 58 13.98 -17.38 -4.72
C ILE A 58 13.42 -18.53 -5.56
N THR A 59 13.77 -18.56 -6.85
CA THR A 59 13.35 -19.62 -7.76
C THR A 59 14.28 -20.84 -7.67
N SER A 60 13.88 -21.96 -8.26
CA SER A 60 14.76 -23.13 -8.41
C SER A 60 16.00 -22.84 -9.26
N GLU A 61 15.90 -21.91 -10.22
CA GLU A 61 17.03 -21.48 -11.06
C GLU A 61 18.06 -20.69 -10.26
N ASP A 62 17.62 -19.85 -9.32
CA ASP A 62 18.50 -19.12 -8.41
C ASP A 62 19.31 -20.07 -7.51
N LEU A 63 18.66 -21.14 -7.03
CA LEU A 63 19.31 -22.21 -6.26
C LEU A 63 20.32 -23.00 -7.11
N ALA A 64 19.98 -23.29 -8.37
CA ALA A 64 20.85 -23.99 -9.31
C ALA A 64 22.07 -23.14 -9.73
N SER A 65 21.92 -21.82 -9.79
CA SER A 65 23.00 -20.89 -10.15
C SER A 65 24.12 -20.78 -9.12
N GLY A 66 23.90 -21.31 -7.91
CA GLY A 66 24.85 -21.22 -6.79
C GLY A 66 24.96 -19.83 -6.14
N LYS A 67 24.25 -18.82 -6.65
CA LYS A 67 24.24 -17.46 -6.10
C LYS A 67 23.53 -17.37 -4.74
N VAL A 68 22.64 -18.32 -4.45
CA VAL A 68 21.84 -18.35 -3.22
C VAL A 68 22.01 -19.70 -2.54
N LYS A 69 22.37 -19.69 -1.25
CA LYS A 69 22.54 -20.89 -0.43
C LYS A 69 21.59 -20.85 0.77
N ARG A 70 20.79 -21.90 0.96
CA ARG A 70 19.93 -22.05 2.13
C ARG A 70 20.80 -22.29 3.36
N LEU A 71 20.78 -21.37 4.31
CA LEU A 71 21.49 -21.54 5.58
C LEU A 71 20.71 -22.53 6.47
N THR A 72 21.46 -23.37 7.17
CA THR A 72 20.90 -24.27 8.17
C THR A 72 20.27 -23.44 9.29
N ILE A 73 19.01 -23.72 9.63
CA ILE A 73 18.34 -23.04 10.74
C ILE A 73 19.04 -23.47 12.04
N VAL A 74 19.71 -22.53 12.70
CA VAL A 74 20.33 -22.77 14.01
C VAL A 74 19.26 -22.50 15.08
N PRO A 75 18.96 -23.46 15.97
CA PRO A 75 18.07 -23.23 17.10
C PRO A 75 18.58 -22.08 17.97
N ARG A 76 17.70 -21.14 18.34
CA ARG A 76 18.06 -20.03 19.21
C ARG A 76 18.38 -20.59 20.61
N PRO A 77 19.51 -20.22 21.26
CA PRO A 77 19.81 -20.68 22.61
C PRO A 77 18.68 -20.26 23.56
N VAL A 78 18.03 -21.24 24.18
CA VAL A 78 17.00 -20.99 25.18
C VAL A 78 17.71 -20.83 26.52
N SER A 79 17.61 -19.65 27.15
CA SER A 79 18.08 -19.46 28.52
C SER A 79 17.33 -20.43 29.42
N LYS A 80 18.01 -21.42 30.00
CA LYS A 80 17.40 -22.25 31.05
C LYS A 80 16.97 -21.30 32.20
N PRO A 81 15.74 -21.42 32.72
CA PRO A 81 15.33 -20.65 33.88
C PRO A 81 16.28 -20.99 35.04
N SER A 82 17.04 -19.99 35.48
CA SER A 82 17.86 -20.05 36.69
C SER A 82 16.92 -19.97 37.89
N GLY A 83 16.43 -21.12 38.32
CA GLY A 83 15.62 -21.28 39.53
C GLY A 83 15.92 -22.61 40.17
N GLY A 84 17.00 -22.67 40.94
CA GLY A 84 17.32 -23.81 41.78
C GLY A 84 16.33 -23.94 42.94
N GLY A 85 16.13 -25.18 43.38
CA GLY A 85 15.37 -25.49 44.60
C GLY A 85 15.17 -26.98 44.70
N GLY A 86 16.06 -27.64 45.46
CA GLY A 86 16.01 -29.07 45.68
C GLY A 86 14.85 -29.54 46.56
N SER A 87 14.87 -30.85 46.79
CA SER A 87 14.08 -31.62 47.75
C SER A 87 12.65 -31.96 47.34
N VAL A 88 12.44 -33.24 47.01
CA VAL A 88 11.41 -34.04 47.70
C VAL A 88 11.92 -35.48 47.86
N ALA A 89 11.52 -36.04 48.99
CA ALA A 89 11.88 -37.31 49.61
C ALA A 89 11.65 -38.57 48.75
#